data_AF-A0A7Y2N140-F1
#
_entry.id   AF-A0A7Y2N140-F1
#
_cell.length_a   1.000
_cell.length_b   1.000
_cell.length_c   1.000
_cell.angle_alpha   90.00
_cell.angle_beta   90.00
_cell.angle_gamma   90.00
#
_symmetry.space_group_name_H-M   'P 1'
#
loop_
_entity.id
_entity.type
_entity.pdbx_description
1 polymer ?
#
loop_
_entity_poly.entity_id
_entity_poly.type
_entity_poly.pdbx_seq_one_letter_code
_entity_poly.pdbx_strand_id
1 'polypeptide(L)'
;MRDHTENARDIVRRLQRGEETRPLIVVVASLATGMLIGGLGVAAAWLFGVIARGTAIRDVLGLERSGVQDEDIGIGVIAAGVLWFAALVWIWRPVVRGRGELRGRAIRGRLARLVPATVGLAMLVSVAAWAIDTWQLLPGSDYVILGLCLLTGGVIMLLWMPLVDACVFGALPMTQTQTNVVCPRCQYSMVGLRNAVCPECGQGYTLDELLGAQEVEEGG
;
A
#
# COMPACT_ATOMS: atom_id res chain seq x y z
N MET A 1 25.91 21.55 29.09
CA MET A 1 25.35 20.18 29.14
C MET A 1 23.90 20.25 28.66
N ARG A 2 23.65 19.96 27.39
CA ARG A 2 22.28 19.78 26.87
C ARG A 2 21.81 18.39 27.27
N ASP A 3 20.60 18.34 27.78
CA ASP A 3 20.03 17.23 28.52
C ASP A 3 19.70 16.05 27.59
N HIS A 4 20.40 14.91 27.75
CA HIS A 4 20.16 13.70 26.96
C HIS A 4 18.70 13.21 27.05
N THR A 5 17.94 13.66 28.06
CA THR A 5 16.54 13.31 28.24
C THR A 5 15.59 14.04 27.28
N GLU A 6 15.99 15.18 26.71
CA GLU A 6 15.23 15.86 25.66
C GLU A 6 15.33 15.13 24.33
N ASN A 7 16.52 14.63 23.97
CA ASN A 7 16.74 13.93 22.70
C ASN A 7 15.99 12.59 22.66
N ALA A 8 15.96 11.85 23.78
CA ALA A 8 15.18 10.61 23.89
C ALA A 8 13.67 10.84 23.75
N ARG A 9 13.14 11.94 24.33
CA ARG A 9 11.72 12.32 24.18
C ARG A 9 11.38 12.71 22.76
N ASP A 10 12.28 13.36 22.04
CA ASP A 10 12.05 13.77 20.66
C ASP A 10 12.08 12.57 19.69
N ILE A 11 12.97 11.60 19.92
CA ILE A 11 13.00 10.31 19.18
C ILE A 11 11.70 9.54 19.41
N VAL A 12 11.25 9.38 20.66
CA VAL A 12 9.99 8.68 20.97
C VAL A 12 8.78 9.41 20.37
N ARG A 13 8.75 10.75 20.37
CA ARG A 13 7.68 11.53 19.72
C ARG A 13 7.68 11.39 18.20
N ARG A 14 8.84 11.22 17.56
CA ARG A 14 8.94 10.98 16.11
C ARG A 14 8.51 9.56 15.73
N LEU A 15 8.91 8.57 16.54
CA LEU A 15 8.43 7.20 16.41
C LEU A 15 6.92 7.09 16.63
N GLN A 16 6.37 7.80 17.64
CA GLN A 16 4.92 7.85 17.87
C GLN A 16 4.14 8.66 16.82
N ARG A 17 4.77 9.63 16.15
CA ARG A 17 4.11 10.42 15.09
C ARG A 17 3.92 9.64 13.77
N GLY A 18 4.44 8.42 13.66
CA GLY A 18 4.36 7.66 12.41
C GLY A 18 5.10 8.36 11.25
N GLU A 19 6.12 9.16 11.55
CA GLU A 19 6.90 9.84 10.52
C GLU A 19 7.86 8.88 9.78
N GLU A 20 8.29 7.79 10.41
CA GLU A 20 9.18 6.79 9.78
C GLU A 20 8.48 5.79 8.88
N THR A 21 7.15 5.69 8.92
CA THR A 21 6.41 4.65 8.19
C THR A 21 5.94 5.05 6.79
N ARG A 22 5.85 6.36 6.52
CA ARG A 22 5.54 6.92 5.21
C ARG A 22 6.46 6.44 4.07
N PRO A 23 7.80 6.32 4.23
CA PRO A 23 8.65 5.84 3.15
C PRO A 23 8.30 4.41 2.71
N LEU A 24 7.86 3.53 3.62
CA LEU A 24 7.57 2.14 3.28
C LEU A 24 6.35 2.00 2.37
N ILE A 25 5.26 2.73 2.67
CA ILE A 25 4.06 2.78 1.80
C ILE A 25 4.44 3.23 0.40
N VAL A 26 5.28 4.26 0.32
CA VAL A 26 5.67 4.84 -0.96
C VAL A 26 6.57 3.89 -1.74
N VAL A 27 7.47 3.17 -1.08
CA VAL A 27 8.29 2.11 -1.71
C VAL A 27 7.40 0.99 -2.26
N VAL A 28 6.42 0.51 -1.48
CA VAL A 28 5.48 -0.54 -1.93
C VAL A 28 4.63 -0.07 -3.11
N ALA A 29 4.10 1.16 -3.05
CA ALA A 29 3.37 1.76 -4.17
C ALA A 29 4.24 1.91 -5.42
N SER A 30 5.51 2.29 -5.24
CA SER A 30 6.49 2.45 -6.32
C SER A 30 6.78 1.13 -7.03
N LEU A 31 6.99 0.07 -6.25
CA LEU A 31 7.18 -1.30 -6.74
C LEU A 31 5.96 -1.78 -7.51
N ALA A 32 4.76 -1.67 -6.91
CA ALA A 32 3.52 -2.08 -7.55
C ALA A 32 3.28 -1.37 -8.89
N THR A 33 3.49 -0.05 -8.91
CA THR A 33 3.37 0.78 -10.12
C THR A 33 4.40 0.36 -11.19
N GLY A 34 5.61 0.01 -10.78
CA GLY A 34 6.66 -0.48 -11.69
C GLY A 34 6.32 -1.81 -12.32
N MET A 35 5.78 -2.76 -11.55
CA MET A 35 5.32 -4.04 -12.08
C MET A 35 4.18 -3.87 -13.08
N LEU A 36 3.22 -2.98 -12.80
CA LEU A 36 2.11 -2.69 -13.72
C LEU A 36 2.59 -2.09 -15.04
N ILE A 37 3.39 -1.03 -14.97
CA ILE A 37 3.83 -0.31 -16.17
C ILE A 37 4.80 -1.18 -16.98
N GLY A 38 5.69 -1.93 -16.32
CA GLY A 38 6.56 -2.89 -16.97
C GLY A 38 5.79 -4.00 -17.67
N GLY A 39 4.81 -4.62 -16.99
CA GLY A 39 3.97 -5.65 -17.58
C GLY A 39 3.14 -5.13 -18.77
N LEU A 40 2.58 -3.92 -18.65
CA LEU A 40 1.88 -3.26 -19.74
C LEU A 40 2.80 -2.96 -20.93
N GLY A 41 4.02 -2.49 -20.67
CA GLY A 41 5.02 -2.20 -21.70
C GLY A 41 5.41 -3.42 -22.52
N VAL A 42 5.68 -4.55 -21.85
CA VAL A 42 5.98 -5.83 -22.51
C VAL A 42 4.79 -6.31 -23.34
N ALA A 43 3.57 -6.26 -22.78
CA ALA A 43 2.36 -6.67 -23.49
C ALA A 43 2.07 -5.78 -24.72
N ALA A 44 2.26 -4.46 -24.58
CA ALA A 44 2.06 -3.50 -25.66
C ALA A 44 3.11 -3.65 -26.77
N ALA A 45 4.39 -3.88 -26.41
CA ALA A 45 5.46 -4.11 -27.38
C ALA A 45 5.21 -5.40 -28.17
N TRP A 46 4.82 -6.48 -27.48
CA TRP A 46 4.43 -7.72 -28.15
C TRP A 46 3.24 -7.51 -29.09
N LEU A 47 2.18 -6.83 -28.64
CA LEU A 47 0.99 -6.56 -29.45
C LEU A 47 1.34 -5.71 -30.69
N PHE A 48 2.17 -4.69 -30.51
CA PHE A 48 2.64 -3.83 -31.60
C PHE A 48 3.46 -4.62 -32.62
N GLY A 49 4.38 -5.48 -32.17
CA GLY A 49 5.14 -6.37 -33.04
C GLY A 49 4.26 -7.31 -33.85
N VAL A 50 3.20 -7.87 -33.22
CA VAL A 50 2.24 -8.73 -33.91
C VAL A 50 1.39 -7.97 -34.92
N ILE A 51 0.85 -6.79 -34.56
CA ILE A 51 0.00 -6.00 -35.45
C ILE A 51 0.81 -5.42 -36.63
N ALA A 52 1.95 -4.79 -36.34
CA ALA A 52 2.78 -4.13 -37.36
C ALA A 52 3.35 -5.12 -38.38
N ARG A 53 3.64 -6.36 -37.96
CA ARG A 53 4.13 -7.41 -38.86
C ARG A 53 3.00 -8.23 -39.47
N GLY A 54 1.88 -8.40 -38.78
CA GLY A 54 0.69 -9.07 -39.30
C GLY A 54 0.09 -8.37 -40.52
N THR A 55 0.24 -7.05 -40.61
CA THR A 55 -0.10 -6.28 -41.82
C THR A 55 0.95 -6.44 -42.92
N ALA A 56 2.24 -6.54 -42.58
CA ALA A 56 3.33 -6.69 -43.54
C ALA A 56 3.44 -8.10 -44.17
N ILE A 57 3.06 -9.16 -43.43
CA ILE A 57 3.12 -10.56 -43.89
C ILE A 57 2.09 -10.87 -44.98
N ARG A 58 1.06 -10.03 -45.14
CA ARG A 58 0.02 -10.24 -46.16
C ARG A 58 0.45 -9.89 -47.58
N ASP A 59 1.48 -9.04 -47.73
CA ASP A 59 1.89 -8.51 -49.03
C ASP A 59 3.05 -9.29 -49.69
N VAL A 60 3.80 -10.11 -48.95
CA VAL A 60 5.03 -10.75 -49.47
C VAL A 60 5.17 -12.19 -48.97
N LEU A 61 4.73 -13.14 -49.79
CA LEU A 61 5.41 -14.41 -50.11
C LEU A 61 6.43 -14.97 -49.09
N GLY A 62 6.14 -16.16 -48.55
CA GLY A 62 7.18 -17.18 -48.38
C GLY A 62 8.12 -17.08 -47.17
N LEU A 63 7.55 -16.85 -45.98
CA LEU A 63 7.97 -17.46 -44.70
C LEU A 63 9.48 -17.46 -44.40
N GLU A 64 10.01 -16.31 -44.00
CA GLU A 64 11.02 -16.31 -42.93
C GLU A 64 10.35 -15.86 -41.63
N ARG A 65 10.52 -16.73 -40.62
CA ARG A 65 9.91 -16.67 -39.30
C ARG A 65 10.42 -15.40 -38.60
N SER A 66 9.75 -14.26 -38.82
CA SER A 66 10.08 -13.00 -38.16
C SER A 66 9.64 -13.05 -36.69
N GLY A 67 10.40 -13.78 -35.87
CA GLY A 67 10.27 -13.75 -34.41
C GLY A 67 10.37 -12.30 -33.93
N VAL A 68 9.59 -11.97 -32.90
CA VAL A 68 9.71 -10.68 -32.20
C VAL A 68 11.19 -10.42 -31.94
N GLN A 69 11.72 -9.33 -32.48
CA GLN A 69 13.13 -9.01 -32.26
C GLN A 69 13.26 -8.40 -30.86
N ASP A 70 14.34 -8.74 -30.17
CA ASP A 70 14.59 -8.24 -28.80
C ASP A 70 14.64 -6.71 -28.74
N GLU A 71 14.90 -6.04 -29.87
CA GLU A 71 14.90 -4.58 -30.03
C GLU A 71 13.51 -3.95 -29.78
N ASP A 72 12.43 -4.57 -30.28
CA ASP A 72 11.05 -4.08 -30.09
C ASP A 72 10.65 -4.12 -28.61
N ILE A 73 11.11 -5.17 -27.91
CA ILE A 73 10.90 -5.34 -26.47
C ILE A 73 11.71 -4.29 -25.69
N GLY A 74 12.95 -4.05 -26.10
CA GLY A 74 13.81 -3.02 -25.51
C GLY A 74 13.17 -1.63 -25.53
N ILE A 75 12.59 -1.23 -26.67
CA ILE A 75 11.88 0.05 -26.80
C ILE A 75 10.67 0.11 -25.86
N GLY A 76 9.89 -0.97 -25.77
CA GLY A 76 8.74 -1.07 -24.87
C GLY A 76 9.14 -0.92 -23.40
N VAL A 77 10.22 -1.57 -22.98
CA VAL A 77 10.75 -1.49 -21.60
C VAL A 77 11.26 -0.09 -21.28
N ILE A 78 11.94 0.58 -22.22
CA ILE A 78 12.42 1.96 -22.04
C ILE A 78 11.23 2.91 -21.87
N ALA A 79 10.22 2.83 -22.75
CA ALA A 79 9.01 3.65 -22.66
C ALA A 79 8.26 3.43 -21.33
N ALA A 80 8.13 2.16 -20.91
CA ALA A 80 7.58 1.79 -19.61
C ALA A 80 8.39 2.39 -18.45
N GLY A 81 9.73 2.35 -18.51
CA GLY A 81 10.60 2.96 -17.51
C GLY A 81 10.39 4.47 -17.36
N VAL A 82 10.25 5.19 -18.48
CA VAL A 82 9.98 6.65 -18.49
C VAL A 82 8.60 6.96 -17.90
N LEU A 83 7.57 6.22 -18.31
CA LEU A 83 6.22 6.35 -17.75
C LEU A 83 6.18 6.05 -16.25
N TRP A 84 6.93 5.04 -15.81
CA TRP A 84 7.07 4.71 -14.39
C TRP A 84 7.73 5.83 -13.60
N PHE A 85 8.82 6.41 -14.10
CA PHE A 85 9.45 7.57 -13.46
C PHE A 85 8.49 8.76 -13.35
N ALA A 86 7.70 9.04 -14.39
CA ALA A 86 6.68 10.09 -14.35
C ALA A 86 5.58 9.80 -13.32
N ALA A 87 5.13 8.53 -13.24
CA ALA A 87 4.17 8.09 -12.24
C ALA A 87 4.72 8.21 -10.82
N LEU A 88 6.01 7.92 -10.58
CA LEU A 88 6.66 8.16 -9.29
C LEU A 88 6.60 9.63 -8.90
N VAL A 89 7.05 10.54 -9.78
CA VAL A 89 7.02 11.98 -9.51
C VAL A 89 5.59 12.45 -9.19
N TRP A 90 4.59 11.88 -9.87
CA TRP A 90 3.19 12.20 -9.64
C TRP A 90 2.63 11.62 -8.34
N ILE A 91 2.95 10.37 -7.98
CA ILE A 91 2.53 9.71 -6.72
C ILE A 91 3.15 10.39 -5.51
N TRP A 92 4.39 10.88 -5.62
CA TRP A 92 5.07 11.59 -4.54
C TRP A 92 4.49 13.00 -4.28
N ARG A 93 3.85 13.65 -5.26
CA ARG A 93 3.24 14.98 -5.08
C ARG A 93 2.13 15.05 -4.02
N PRO A 94 1.11 14.16 -4.00
CA PRO A 94 0.02 14.22 -3.03
C PRO A 94 0.42 13.70 -1.64
N VAL A 95 1.43 12.82 -1.52
CA VAL A 95 1.95 12.35 -0.21
C VAL A 95 2.52 13.51 0.62
N VAL A 96 3.05 14.55 -0.04
CA VAL A 96 3.49 15.80 0.61
C VAL A 96 2.33 16.69 1.02
N ARG A 97 1.14 16.54 0.42
CA ARG A 97 -0.03 17.42 0.65
C ARG A 97 -0.99 16.98 1.76
N GLY A 98 -0.60 16.01 2.59
CA GLY A 98 -1.23 15.78 3.90
C GLY A 98 -2.75 15.61 3.86
N ARG A 99 -3.27 14.59 3.19
CA ARG A 99 -4.68 14.19 3.36
C ARG A 99 -4.81 13.30 4.60
N GLY A 100 -5.00 13.96 5.74
CA GLY A 100 -5.64 13.34 6.90
C GLY A 100 -7.13 13.11 6.64
N GLU A 101 -7.70 12.16 7.38
CA GLU A 101 -9.16 12.01 7.67
C GLU A 101 -10.06 11.17 6.78
N LEU A 102 -9.56 10.36 5.84
CA LEU A 102 -10.44 9.43 5.11
C LEU A 102 -10.03 7.97 5.26
N ARG A 103 -10.36 7.34 6.39
CA ARG A 103 -11.00 5.98 6.47
C ARG A 103 -10.88 5.32 7.84
N GLY A 104 -11.94 5.41 8.64
CA GLY A 104 -12.04 4.68 9.91
C GLY A 104 -13.03 3.51 9.97
N ARG A 105 -13.95 3.31 9.01
CA ARG A 105 -15.06 2.34 9.23
C ARG A 105 -15.32 1.28 8.15
N ALA A 106 -14.67 1.34 6.97
CA ALA A 106 -15.00 0.45 5.85
C ALA A 106 -14.07 -0.77 5.65
N ILE A 107 -13.15 -1.05 6.58
CA ILE A 107 -12.04 -1.99 6.35
C ILE A 107 -12.42 -3.45 6.68
N ARG A 108 -13.19 -3.68 7.74
CA ARG A 108 -13.49 -5.03 8.23
C ARG A 108 -14.32 -5.86 7.22
N GLY A 109 -15.27 -5.23 6.54
CA GLY A 109 -16.08 -5.88 5.49
C GLY A 109 -15.39 -6.05 4.13
N ARG A 110 -14.23 -5.40 3.92
CA ARG A 110 -13.43 -5.56 2.68
C ARG A 110 -12.46 -6.73 2.78
N LEU A 111 -11.91 -7.01 3.97
CA LEU A 111 -10.94 -8.09 4.17
C LEU A 111 -11.48 -9.45 3.71
N ALA A 112 -12.73 -9.78 4.08
CA ALA A 112 -13.39 -11.03 3.69
C ALA A 112 -13.60 -11.18 2.17
N ARG A 113 -13.64 -10.06 1.42
CA ARG A 113 -13.78 -10.07 -0.05
C ARG A 113 -12.44 -10.04 -0.78
N LEU A 114 -11.39 -9.50 -0.16
CA LEU A 114 -10.09 -9.31 -0.78
C LEU A 114 -9.31 -10.63 -0.93
N VAL A 115 -9.32 -11.48 0.10
CA VAL A 115 -8.64 -12.79 0.06
C VAL A 115 -9.14 -13.66 -1.11
N PRO A 116 -10.45 -13.97 -1.24
CA PRO A 116 -10.93 -14.79 -2.36
C PRO A 116 -10.71 -14.10 -3.72
N ALA A 117 -10.76 -12.77 -3.80
CA ALA A 117 -10.46 -12.05 -5.03
C ALA A 117 -8.99 -12.22 -5.48
N THR A 118 -8.04 -12.20 -4.55
CA THR A 118 -6.61 -12.39 -4.88
C THR A 118 -6.33 -13.82 -5.34
N VAL A 119 -6.89 -14.81 -4.65
CA VAL A 119 -6.76 -16.22 -5.01
C VAL A 119 -7.42 -16.48 -6.37
N GLY A 120 -8.62 -15.95 -6.59
CA GLY A 120 -9.33 -16.07 -7.86
C GLY A 120 -8.55 -15.44 -9.02
N LEU A 121 -7.99 -14.24 -8.82
CA LEU A 121 -7.17 -13.57 -9.84
C LEU A 121 -5.88 -14.35 -10.15
N ALA A 122 -5.17 -14.83 -9.13
CA ALA A 122 -3.96 -15.62 -9.31
C ALA A 122 -4.25 -16.95 -10.04
N MET A 123 -5.33 -17.64 -9.64
CA MET A 123 -5.75 -18.88 -10.29
C MET A 123 -6.13 -18.66 -11.75
N LEU A 124 -6.91 -17.61 -12.04
CA LEU A 124 -7.30 -17.26 -13.40
C LEU A 124 -6.08 -17.01 -14.30
N VAL A 125 -5.09 -16.26 -13.79
CA VAL A 125 -3.87 -15.92 -14.53
C VAL A 125 -2.99 -17.15 -14.77
N SER A 126 -2.85 -18.04 -13.78
CA SER A 126 -2.14 -19.30 -13.96
C SER A 126 -2.81 -20.22 -14.98
N VAL A 127 -4.15 -20.32 -14.97
CA VAL A 127 -4.90 -21.10 -15.96
C VAL A 127 -4.74 -20.49 -17.36
N ALA A 128 -4.80 -19.17 -17.47
CA ALA A 128 -4.60 -18.48 -18.75
C ALA A 128 -3.18 -18.70 -19.29
N ALA A 129 -2.15 -18.57 -18.44
CA ALA A 129 -0.75 -18.82 -18.83
C ALA A 129 -0.55 -20.28 -19.29
N TRP A 130 -1.09 -21.25 -18.54
CA TRP A 130 -1.05 -22.67 -18.91
C TRP A 130 -1.76 -22.95 -20.24
N ALA A 131 -2.93 -22.32 -20.48
CA ALA A 131 -3.65 -22.47 -21.74
C ALA A 131 -2.90 -21.81 -22.91
N ILE A 132 -2.26 -20.66 -22.71
CA ILE A 132 -1.45 -20.01 -23.76
C ILE A 132 -0.27 -20.91 -24.16
N ASP A 133 0.42 -21.48 -23.18
CA ASP A 133 1.57 -22.36 -23.38
C ASP A 133 1.18 -23.68 -24.06
N THR A 134 0.17 -24.36 -23.51
CA THR A 134 -0.25 -25.69 -23.98
C THR A 134 -0.75 -25.67 -25.43
N TRP A 135 -1.47 -24.61 -25.80
CA TRP A 135 -2.10 -24.52 -27.12
C TRP A 135 -1.22 -23.81 -28.16
N GLN A 136 -0.03 -23.33 -27.75
CA GLN A 136 0.86 -22.53 -28.60
C GLN A 136 0.11 -21.42 -29.36
N LEU A 137 -0.90 -20.84 -28.71
CA LEU A 137 -1.83 -19.89 -29.35
C LEU A 137 -1.11 -18.65 -29.89
N LEU A 138 0.04 -18.32 -29.30
CA LEU A 138 0.75 -17.06 -29.49
C LEU A 138 2.25 -17.34 -29.73
N PRO A 139 2.83 -16.90 -30.85
CA PRO A 139 4.28 -16.95 -31.03
C PRO A 139 4.98 -16.01 -30.03
N GLY A 140 6.00 -16.52 -29.34
CA GLY A 140 6.69 -15.79 -28.27
C GLY A 140 5.86 -15.68 -26.98
N SER A 141 5.17 -16.76 -26.61
CA SER A 141 4.32 -16.86 -25.41
C SER A 141 5.03 -16.44 -24.13
N ASP A 142 6.35 -16.65 -24.01
CA ASP A 142 7.14 -16.31 -22.82
C ASP A 142 7.00 -14.85 -22.41
N TYR A 143 7.03 -13.93 -23.38
CA TYR A 143 6.91 -12.49 -23.12
C TYR A 143 5.50 -12.09 -22.71
N VAL A 144 4.48 -12.73 -23.28
CA VAL A 144 3.08 -12.53 -22.90
C VAL A 144 2.82 -13.02 -21.48
N ILE A 145 3.34 -14.20 -21.14
CA ILE A 145 3.24 -14.78 -19.80
C ILE A 145 3.96 -13.88 -18.78
N LEU A 146 5.17 -13.41 -19.09
CA LEU A 146 5.90 -12.48 -18.23
C LEU A 146 5.13 -11.17 -18.00
N GLY A 147 4.59 -10.57 -19.06
CA GLY A 147 3.78 -9.36 -18.98
C GLY A 147 2.53 -9.55 -18.13
N LEU A 148 1.83 -10.67 -18.31
CA LEU A 148 0.64 -11.04 -17.55
C LEU A 148 0.95 -11.25 -16.06
N CYS A 149 2.05 -11.93 -15.74
CA CYS A 149 2.53 -12.13 -14.37
C CYS A 149 2.87 -10.81 -13.67
N LEU A 150 3.58 -9.90 -14.36
CA LEU A 150 3.94 -8.58 -13.83
C LEU A 150 2.70 -7.70 -13.57
N LEU A 151 1.75 -7.67 -14.52
CA LEU A 151 0.48 -6.97 -14.34
C LEU A 151 -0.29 -7.51 -13.14
N THR A 152 -0.41 -8.84 -13.04
CA THR A 152 -1.13 -9.49 -11.94
C THR A 152 -0.48 -9.22 -10.60
N GLY A 153 0.85 -9.32 -10.50
CA GLY A 153 1.60 -9.00 -9.29
C GLY A 153 1.40 -7.56 -8.85
N GLY A 154 1.42 -6.61 -9.79
CA GLY A 154 1.15 -5.21 -9.53
C GLY A 154 -0.28 -4.96 -9.02
N VAL A 155 -1.29 -5.58 -9.63
CA VAL A 155 -2.69 -5.50 -9.17
C VAL A 155 -2.85 -6.07 -7.77
N ILE A 156 -2.26 -7.25 -7.51
CA ILE A 156 -2.30 -7.88 -6.19
C ILE A 156 -1.67 -6.94 -5.15
N MET A 157 -0.47 -6.40 -5.40
CA MET A 157 0.16 -5.45 -4.48
C MET A 157 -0.73 -4.23 -4.17
N LEU A 158 -1.32 -3.60 -5.20
CA LEU A 158 -2.22 -2.46 -5.00
C LEU A 158 -3.49 -2.85 -4.22
N LEU A 159 -3.99 -4.06 -4.46
CA LEU A 159 -5.18 -4.58 -3.77
C LEU A 159 -4.91 -4.80 -2.27
N TRP A 160 -3.70 -5.20 -1.90
CA TRP A 160 -3.28 -5.39 -0.51
C TRP A 160 -2.83 -4.08 0.18
N MET A 161 -2.49 -3.04 -0.57
CA MET A 161 -2.01 -1.76 -0.02
C MET A 161 -2.91 -1.18 1.08
N PRO A 162 -4.25 -1.13 0.95
CA PRO A 162 -5.12 -0.64 2.03
C PRO A 162 -5.13 -1.55 3.26
N LEU A 163 -4.83 -2.84 3.09
CA LEU A 163 -4.73 -3.81 4.17
C LEU A 163 -3.42 -3.65 4.93
N VAL A 164 -2.31 -3.51 4.20
CA VAL A 164 -1.01 -3.19 4.77
C VAL A 164 -1.10 -1.88 5.52
N ASP A 165 -1.79 -0.89 4.94
CA ASP A 165 -2.02 0.39 5.59
C ASP A 165 -2.79 0.21 6.92
N ALA A 166 -3.87 -0.57 6.90
CA ALA A 166 -4.68 -0.86 8.08
C ALA A 166 -4.03 -1.79 9.13
N CYS A 167 -3.15 -2.70 8.74
CA CYS A 167 -2.50 -3.64 9.65
C CYS A 167 -1.19 -3.10 10.24
N VAL A 168 -0.43 -2.33 9.44
CA VAL A 168 0.86 -1.77 9.85
C VAL A 168 0.67 -0.38 10.47
N PHE A 169 -0.25 0.45 9.95
CA PHE A 169 -0.45 1.83 10.39
C PHE A 169 -1.83 2.12 10.95
N GLY A 170 -2.79 1.24 10.72
CA GLY A 170 -3.86 1.04 11.67
C GLY A 170 -3.22 0.49 12.93
N ALA A 171 -2.61 1.40 13.71
CA ALA A 171 -2.87 1.42 15.12
C ALA A 171 -4.34 1.04 15.22
N LEU A 172 -4.62 -0.12 15.83
CA LEU A 172 -5.87 -0.27 16.54
C LEU A 172 -6.15 1.12 17.11
N PRO A 173 -7.35 1.68 16.97
CA PRO A 173 -7.71 2.62 17.99
C PRO A 173 -7.55 1.80 19.30
N MET A 174 -6.35 1.80 19.92
CA MET A 174 -6.12 2.52 21.15
C MET A 174 -7.04 3.70 21.00
N THR A 175 -8.28 3.45 21.38
CA THR A 175 -9.23 4.45 21.71
C THR A 175 -8.42 5.30 22.67
N GLN A 176 -7.77 6.32 22.12
CA GLN A 176 -7.84 7.64 22.65
C GLN A 176 -9.32 8.08 22.56
N THR A 177 -10.26 7.29 23.11
CA THR A 177 -10.80 7.77 24.36
C THR A 177 -9.56 8.07 25.19
N GLN A 178 -9.06 9.30 25.07
CA GLN A 178 -8.58 9.93 26.29
C GLN A 178 -9.80 9.76 27.18
N THR A 179 -9.86 8.65 27.92
CA THR A 179 -10.69 8.54 29.09
C THR A 179 -10.22 9.76 29.81
N ASN A 180 -11.05 10.80 29.74
CA ASN A 180 -10.62 12.12 30.18
C ASN A 180 -10.52 11.92 31.68
N VAL A 181 -9.32 11.59 32.15
CA VAL A 181 -9.08 11.19 33.53
C VAL A 181 -9.21 12.47 34.30
N VAL A 182 -10.44 12.80 34.66
CA VAL A 182 -10.76 14.01 35.39
C VAL A 182 -10.68 13.68 36.86
N CYS A 183 -10.12 14.58 37.64
CA CYS A 183 -10.15 14.44 39.09
C CYS A 183 -11.62 14.43 39.55
N PRO A 184 -12.09 13.42 40.30
CA PRO A 184 -13.49 13.34 40.73
C PRO A 184 -13.90 14.48 41.67
N ARG A 185 -12.92 15.21 42.23
CA ARG A 185 -13.16 16.30 43.18
C ARG A 185 -13.25 17.68 42.52
N CYS A 186 -12.43 17.95 41.49
CA CYS A 186 -12.33 19.28 40.86
C CYS A 186 -12.51 19.28 39.34
N GLN A 187 -12.74 18.13 38.72
CA GLN A 187 -12.88 17.93 37.28
C GLN A 187 -11.67 18.35 36.43
N TYR A 188 -10.51 18.60 37.04
CA TYR A 188 -9.28 18.91 36.32
C TYR A 188 -8.80 17.69 35.51
N SER A 189 -8.44 17.89 34.24
CA SER A 189 -7.92 16.82 33.37
C SER A 189 -6.51 16.41 33.80
N MET A 190 -6.35 15.16 34.23
CA MET A 190 -5.09 14.56 34.66
C MET A 190 -4.29 13.99 33.48
N VAL A 191 -4.76 14.18 32.25
CA VAL A 191 -4.12 13.66 31.04
C VAL A 191 -2.76 14.35 30.84
N GLY A 192 -1.68 13.56 30.84
CA GLY A 192 -0.32 14.05 30.60
C GLY A 192 0.49 14.42 31.84
N LEU A 193 -0.08 14.28 33.04
CA LEU A 193 0.68 14.40 34.29
C LEU A 193 1.47 13.11 34.59
N ARG A 194 2.69 13.26 35.11
CA ARG A 194 3.56 12.13 35.49
C ARG A 194 3.21 11.53 36.84
N ASN A 195 2.64 12.34 37.73
CA ASN A 195 2.29 11.95 39.08
C ASN A 195 0.76 11.86 39.16
N ALA A 196 0.24 10.85 39.85
CA ALA A 196 -1.19 10.71 40.09
C ALA A 196 -1.68 11.64 41.21
N VAL A 197 -1.20 12.89 41.23
CA VAL A 197 -1.56 13.93 42.19
C VAL A 197 -2.15 15.10 41.43
N CYS A 198 -3.37 15.48 41.79
CA CYS A 198 -4.05 16.60 41.15
C CYS A 198 -3.40 17.93 41.55
N PRO A 199 -3.03 18.81 40.60
CA PRO A 199 -2.38 20.10 40.92
C PRO A 199 -3.33 21.10 41.58
N GLU A 200 -4.64 21.00 41.31
CA GLU A 200 -5.64 21.93 41.85
C GLU A 200 -6.04 21.58 43.29
N CYS A 201 -6.28 20.30 43.59
CA CYS A 201 -6.75 19.87 44.91
C CYS A 201 -5.66 19.22 45.80
N GLY A 202 -4.48 18.91 45.25
CA GLY A 202 -3.37 18.28 45.95
C GLY A 202 -3.57 16.81 46.30
N GLN A 203 -4.70 16.21 45.92
CA GLN A 203 -5.03 14.83 46.29
C GLN A 203 -4.32 13.83 45.38
N GLY A 204 -3.67 12.84 46.00
CA GLY A 204 -3.13 11.67 45.32
C GLY A 204 -4.22 10.63 45.08
N TYR A 205 -4.22 10.02 43.90
CA TYR A 205 -5.12 8.94 43.51
C TYR A 205 -4.32 7.73 43.06
N THR A 206 -4.87 6.55 43.28
CA THR A 206 -4.35 5.33 42.64
C THR A 206 -4.95 5.16 41.24
N LEU A 207 -4.31 4.38 40.37
CA LEU A 207 -4.82 4.11 39.02
C LEU A 207 -6.21 3.45 39.08
N ASP A 208 -6.41 2.54 40.05
CA ASP A 208 -7.66 1.81 40.26
C ASP A 208 -8.81 2.74 40.71
N GLU A 209 -8.54 3.72 41.57
CA GLU A 209 -9.53 4.73 41.98
C GLU A 209 -10.00 5.61 40.80
N LEU A 210 -9.07 5.98 39.91
CA LEU A 210 -9.39 6.79 38.74
C LEU A 210 -10.20 6.01 37.70
N LEU A 211 -9.87 4.74 37.46
CA LEU A 211 -10.62 3.87 36.55
C LEU A 211 -12.00 3.53 37.11
N GLY A 212 -12.10 3.21 38.41
CA GLY A 212 -13.36 2.91 39.06
C GLY A 212 -14.33 4.09 39.10
N ALA A 213 -13.83 5.33 39.18
CA ALA A 213 -14.68 6.51 39.14
C ALA A 213 -15.31 6.77 37.75
N GLN A 214 -14.69 6.29 36.67
CA GLN A 214 -15.16 6.52 35.30
C GLN A 214 -16.23 5.51 34.86
N GLU A 215 -16.13 4.25 35.31
CA GLU A 215 -17.12 3.22 34.97
C GLU A 215 -18.53 3.54 35.51
N VAL A 216 -18.61 4.36 36.57
CA VAL A 216 -19.89 4.74 37.21
C VAL A 216 -20.70 5.73 36.36
N GLU A 217 -20.05 6.60 35.58
CA GLU A 217 -20.75 7.62 34.79
C GLU A 217 -21.28 7.10 33.44
N GLU A 218 -20.67 6.06 32.85
CA GLU A 218 -21.13 5.51 31.57
C GLU A 218 -22.34 4.54 31.71
N GLY A 219 -22.70 4.16 32.94
CA GLY A 219 -23.73 3.16 33.24
C GLY A 219 -25.08 3.69 33.78
N GLY A 220 -25.28 5.01 33.88
CA GLY A 220 -26.50 5.64 34.41
C GLY A 220 -27.27 6.43 33.35
#